data_AF-D3ABD9-F1
#
_entry.id   AF-D3ABD9-F1
#
_cell.length_a   1.000
_cell.length_b   1.000
_cell.length_c   1.000
_cell.angle_alpha   90.00
_cell.angle_beta   90.00
_cell.angle_gamma   90.00
#
_symmetry.space_group_name_H-M   'P 1'
#
loop_
_entity.id
_entity.type
_entity.pdbx_description
1 polymer ?
#
loop_
_entity_poly.entity_id
_entity_poly.type
_entity_poly.pdbx_seq_one_letter_code
_entity_poly.pdbx_strand_id
1 'polypeptide(L)'
;MDMSHKRRFYAGMVGGVVVLSWLVITSCSGKMANTDVSREADNSCYLCGNGGLMGYYGEFDSIGFMNVNTGQIVDIPILSDADGGKSEKEVNGSSYHLITVGDGGSAVAVSTDQRRRFGKGSVMPGENSNLEEEKAGKLFCKNCLSQLLDIYNDRIAEEIPDTTMVDFVERKFYAIDKRYSDYLIRDYYLHFDFLKDRTELLVFYAPERR
;
A
#
# COMPACT_ATOMS: atom_id res chain seq x y z
N MET A 1 -10.64 -65.88 10.91
CA MET A 1 -10.40 -64.68 11.73
C MET A 1 -11.42 -63.66 11.27
N ASP A 2 -12.42 -63.21 12.01
CA ASP A 2 -12.90 -63.48 13.35
C ASP A 2 -14.38 -63.01 13.40
N MET A 3 -15.03 -63.35 14.51
CA MET A 3 -16.43 -63.57 14.83
C MET A 3 -17.43 -62.39 14.84
N SER A 4 -18.71 -62.81 14.73
CA SER A 4 -19.98 -62.32 15.34
C SER A 4 -19.91 -61.21 16.40
N HIS A 5 -20.91 -60.31 16.56
CA HIS A 5 -22.17 -60.63 17.25
C HIS A 5 -23.24 -59.51 17.14
N LYS A 6 -24.51 -59.92 17.03
CA LYS A 6 -25.74 -59.14 17.30
C LYS A 6 -25.86 -58.82 18.80
N ARG A 7 -26.53 -57.70 19.17
CA ARG A 7 -27.71 -57.68 20.07
C ARG A 7 -28.38 -56.30 20.15
N ARG A 8 -29.68 -56.34 20.44
CA ARG A 8 -30.70 -55.29 20.34
C ARG A 8 -31.44 -55.23 21.69
N PHE A 9 -31.96 -54.05 22.05
CA PHE A 9 -32.92 -53.70 23.11
C PHE A 9 -32.46 -53.72 24.57
N TYR A 10 -32.71 -52.61 25.31
CA TYR A 10 -33.91 -52.44 26.15
C TYR A 10 -34.04 -50.99 26.64
N ALA A 11 -35.25 -50.43 26.52
CA ALA A 11 -35.70 -49.25 27.24
C ALA A 11 -36.41 -49.71 28.52
N GLY A 12 -36.15 -49.04 29.64
CA GLY A 12 -36.84 -49.26 30.91
C GLY A 12 -36.81 -47.99 31.76
N MET A 13 -37.93 -47.29 31.82
CA MET A 13 -38.28 -46.33 32.88
C MET A 13 -38.77 -47.10 34.11
N VAL A 14 -38.34 -46.67 35.30
CA VAL A 14 -39.02 -46.50 36.62
C VAL A 14 -37.84 -46.27 37.59
N GLY A 15 -37.72 -45.30 38.50
CA GLY A 15 -38.56 -44.29 39.14
C GLY A 15 -37.86 -43.98 40.49
N GLY A 16 -37.92 -42.73 40.98
CA GLY A 16 -37.65 -42.43 42.40
C GLY A 16 -36.63 -41.34 42.75
N VAL A 17 -37.17 -40.17 43.13
CA VAL A 17 -36.84 -39.34 44.32
C VAL A 17 -35.48 -38.59 44.40
N VAL A 18 -35.60 -37.25 44.26
CA VAL A 18 -35.02 -36.12 45.06
C VAL A 18 -33.48 -36.05 45.17
N VAL A 19 -32.81 -34.95 44.77
CA VAL A 19 -32.66 -33.68 45.51
C VAL A 19 -32.43 -32.53 44.51
N LEU A 20 -33.30 -31.52 44.51
CA LEU A 20 -33.01 -30.21 43.89
C LEU A 20 -32.06 -29.45 44.82
N SER A 21 -30.76 -29.51 44.52
CA SER A 21 -29.78 -28.61 45.11
C SER A 21 -29.55 -27.45 44.15
N TRP A 22 -29.88 -26.24 44.62
CA TRP A 22 -29.61 -24.98 43.93
C TRP A 22 -28.10 -24.80 43.74
N LEU A 23 -27.66 -24.71 42.49
CA LEU A 23 -26.42 -24.02 42.14
C LEU A 23 -26.78 -22.93 41.14
N VAL A 24 -26.95 -21.73 41.72
CA VAL A 24 -26.97 -20.46 41.01
C VAL A 24 -25.59 -20.31 40.36
N ILE A 25 -25.46 -20.73 39.10
CA ILE A 25 -24.32 -20.33 38.28
C ILE A 25 -24.65 -18.93 37.80
N THR A 26 -24.10 -17.96 38.51
CA THR A 26 -24.01 -16.58 38.04
C THR A 26 -23.45 -16.59 36.63
N SER A 27 -24.31 -16.26 35.66
CA SER A 27 -23.90 -15.92 34.30
C SER A 27 -23.07 -14.65 34.40
N CYS A 28 -21.77 -14.79 34.67
CA CYS A 28 -20.80 -13.82 34.24
C CYS A 28 -20.81 -13.91 32.71
N SER A 29 -21.62 -13.04 32.10
CA SER A 29 -21.41 -12.63 30.71
C SER A 29 -20.01 -12.05 30.65
N GLY A 30 -19.03 -12.91 30.45
CA GLY A 30 -17.72 -12.56 29.97
C GLY A 30 -17.92 -11.94 28.61
N LYS A 31 -18.12 -10.62 28.59
CA LYS A 31 -17.80 -9.81 27.43
C LYS A 31 -16.35 -10.16 27.11
N MET A 32 -16.13 -11.00 26.08
CA MET A 32 -14.88 -10.92 25.35
C MET A 32 -14.84 -9.46 24.90
N ALA A 33 -13.99 -8.69 25.58
CA ALA A 33 -13.55 -7.43 25.05
C ALA A 33 -12.90 -7.80 23.72
N ASN A 34 -13.69 -7.68 22.64
CA ASN A 34 -13.13 -7.41 21.35
C ASN A 34 -12.44 -6.08 21.57
N THR A 35 -11.15 -6.12 21.85
CA THR A 35 -10.31 -4.94 21.72
C THR A 35 -10.25 -4.70 20.22
N ASP A 36 -11.35 -4.16 19.69
CA ASP A 36 -11.29 -3.24 18.58
C ASP A 36 -10.38 -2.14 19.08
N VAL A 37 -9.07 -2.35 18.88
CA VAL A 37 -8.14 -1.28 18.69
C VAL A 37 -8.63 -0.60 17.42
N SER A 38 -9.68 0.21 17.55
CA SER A 38 -9.87 1.39 16.75
C SER A 38 -8.63 2.23 17.03
N ARG A 39 -7.52 1.91 16.33
CA ARG A 39 -6.50 2.91 16.07
C ARG A 39 -7.25 4.00 15.35
N GLU A 40 -7.63 5.00 16.13
CA GLU A 40 -8.00 6.32 15.68
C GLU A 40 -7.06 6.66 14.53
N ALA A 41 -7.60 7.26 13.47
CA ALA A 41 -6.83 7.71 12.33
C ALA A 41 -5.60 8.46 12.86
N ASP A 42 -4.43 7.82 12.77
CA ASP A 42 -3.17 8.39 13.24
C ASP A 42 -3.05 9.73 12.52
N ASN A 43 -3.11 10.83 13.28
CA ASN A 43 -2.99 12.21 12.78
C ASN A 43 -1.62 12.49 12.14
N SER A 44 -0.83 11.45 11.87
CA SER A 44 0.51 11.45 11.29
C SER A 44 0.62 10.54 10.05
N CYS A 45 -0.49 10.04 9.49
CA CYS A 45 -0.44 9.17 8.32
C CYS A 45 0.27 9.84 7.13
N TYR A 46 1.33 9.20 6.64
CA TYR A 46 2.19 9.74 5.60
C TYR A 46 1.48 9.87 4.25
N LEU A 47 0.68 8.88 3.84
CA LEU A 47 -0.06 8.97 2.57
C LEU A 47 -1.26 9.94 2.67
N CYS A 48 -1.90 10.05 3.85
CA CYS A 48 -2.96 11.04 4.07
C CYS A 48 -2.44 12.48 4.10
N GLY A 49 -1.13 12.72 4.06
CA GLY A 49 -0.55 14.05 4.16
C GLY A 49 -0.60 14.69 5.54
N ASN A 50 -1.02 13.93 6.57
CA ASN A 50 -0.99 14.41 7.96
C ASN A 50 0.38 14.16 8.62
N GLY A 51 1.23 13.34 8.00
CA GLY A 51 2.66 13.20 8.34
C GLY A 51 3.53 13.24 7.08
N GLY A 52 4.85 13.33 7.29
CA GLY A 52 5.83 13.39 6.20
C GLY A 52 5.66 14.61 5.28
N LEU A 53 6.04 14.45 4.01
CA LEU A 53 6.00 15.51 2.99
C LEU A 53 4.83 15.39 2.02
N MET A 54 3.96 14.39 2.15
CA MET A 54 2.84 14.20 1.21
C MET A 54 1.85 15.37 1.24
N GLY A 55 1.67 16.04 2.39
CA GLY A 55 0.84 17.24 2.47
C GLY A 55 1.36 18.37 1.57
N TYR A 56 2.68 18.50 1.44
CA TYR A 56 3.34 19.45 0.53
C TYR A 56 3.22 18.96 -0.93
N TYR A 57 3.61 17.71 -1.21
CA TYR A 57 3.59 17.19 -2.58
C TYR A 57 2.19 17.07 -3.19
N GLY A 58 1.16 16.83 -2.38
CA GLY A 58 -0.23 16.77 -2.83
C GLY A 58 -0.82 18.10 -3.27
N GLU A 59 -0.13 19.23 -3.03
CA GLU A 59 -0.50 20.53 -3.60
C GLU A 59 -0.04 20.68 -5.05
N PHE A 60 0.92 19.86 -5.47
CA PHE A 60 1.40 19.80 -6.85
C PHE A 60 0.61 18.73 -7.59
N ASP A 61 0.12 19.07 -8.78
CA ASP A 61 -0.41 18.07 -9.70
C ASP A 61 0.78 17.23 -10.22
N SER A 62 1.15 16.21 -9.45
CA SER A 62 2.28 15.35 -9.74
C SER A 62 2.04 13.92 -9.24
N ILE A 63 2.90 13.04 -9.73
CA ILE A 63 3.02 11.65 -9.34
C ILE A 63 4.48 11.34 -9.07
N GLY A 64 4.75 10.26 -8.36
CA GLY A 64 6.14 9.84 -8.17
C GLY A 64 6.27 8.59 -7.34
N PHE A 65 7.49 8.38 -6.84
CA PHE A 65 7.80 7.21 -6.04
C PHE A 65 7.71 7.54 -4.55
N MET A 66 7.33 6.54 -3.77
CA MET A 66 7.41 6.61 -2.31
C MET A 66 8.06 5.33 -1.77
N ASN A 67 9.03 5.49 -0.88
CA ASN A 67 9.51 4.37 -0.10
C ASN A 67 8.59 4.15 1.09
N VAL A 68 7.99 2.96 1.18
CA VAL A 68 6.95 2.64 2.17
C VAL A 68 7.51 2.29 3.54
N ASN A 69 8.82 2.06 3.65
CA ASN A 69 9.49 1.82 4.93
C ASN A 69 9.92 3.12 5.62
N THR A 70 10.19 4.18 4.86
CA THR A 70 10.67 5.47 5.38
C THR A 70 9.71 6.64 5.16
N GLY A 71 8.77 6.50 4.23
CA GLY A 71 7.87 7.56 3.80
C GLY A 71 8.53 8.66 2.97
N GLN A 72 9.77 8.46 2.53
CA GLN A 72 10.47 9.39 1.63
C GLN A 72 9.79 9.38 0.25
N ILE A 73 9.65 10.57 -0.34
CA ILE A 73 8.98 10.81 -1.62
C ILE A 73 10.02 11.26 -2.64
N VAL A 74 9.92 10.74 -3.86
CA VAL A 74 10.68 11.16 -5.03
C VAL A 74 9.69 11.57 -6.12
N ASP A 75 9.55 12.88 -6.30
CA ASP A 75 8.65 13.50 -7.28
C ASP A 75 9.16 13.33 -8.73
N ILE A 76 8.23 13.20 -9.68
CA ILE A 76 8.49 13.29 -11.12
C ILE A 76 7.88 14.59 -11.66
N PRO A 77 8.60 15.73 -11.58
CA PRO A 77 8.05 17.05 -11.90
C PRO A 77 7.92 17.29 -13.41
N ILE A 78 6.88 16.73 -14.02
CA ILE A 78 6.58 16.89 -15.45
C ILE A 78 5.89 18.24 -15.73
N LEU A 79 5.05 18.68 -14.80
CA LEU A 79 4.42 19.99 -14.82
C LEU A 79 5.29 20.98 -14.03
N SER A 80 5.22 22.25 -14.41
CA SER A 80 5.97 23.31 -13.74
C SER A 80 5.20 23.93 -12.59
N ASP A 81 5.95 24.29 -11.54
CA ASP A 81 5.44 24.85 -10.28
C ASP A 81 4.82 26.25 -10.38
N ALA A 82 4.90 26.93 -11.54
CA ALA A 82 4.49 28.33 -11.64
C ALA A 82 3.02 28.58 -11.25
N ASP A 83 2.15 27.58 -11.38
CA ASP A 83 0.73 27.67 -10.98
C ASP A 83 0.16 26.28 -10.56
N GLY A 84 0.97 25.36 -10.02
CA GLY A 84 0.52 24.01 -9.65
C GLY A 84 -0.07 23.22 -10.83
N GLY A 85 0.58 23.32 -12.00
CA GLY A 85 0.09 22.70 -13.25
C GLY A 85 -1.05 23.44 -13.97
N LYS A 86 -1.57 24.54 -13.42
CA LYS A 86 -2.78 25.21 -13.93
C LYS A 86 -2.54 26.29 -15.00
N SER A 87 -1.29 26.62 -15.32
CA SER A 87 -0.99 27.57 -16.40
C SER A 87 0.03 27.02 -17.39
N GLU A 88 -0.21 27.32 -18.66
CA GLU A 88 0.72 27.07 -19.76
C GLU A 88 1.78 28.19 -19.87
N LYS A 89 2.33 28.65 -18.75
CA LYS A 89 3.50 29.53 -18.83
C LYS A 89 4.66 28.71 -19.40
N GLU A 90 5.39 29.28 -20.36
CA GLU A 90 6.57 28.64 -20.93
C GLU A 90 7.56 28.31 -19.81
N VAL A 91 7.81 27.02 -19.60
CA VAL A 91 8.81 26.57 -18.64
C VAL A 91 9.97 25.95 -19.37
N ASN A 92 11.15 26.52 -19.11
CA ASN A 92 12.43 26.02 -19.59
C ASN A 92 13.09 25.26 -18.44
N GLY A 93 13.12 23.92 -18.52
CA GLY A 93 13.79 23.11 -17.51
C GLY A 93 13.89 21.64 -17.90
N SER A 94 15.07 21.06 -17.69
CA SER A 94 15.26 19.63 -17.54
C SER A 94 15.72 19.38 -16.12
N SER A 95 15.08 18.48 -15.38
CA SER A 95 15.54 18.08 -14.06
C SER A 95 16.18 16.70 -14.11
N TYR A 96 17.18 16.47 -13.25
CA TYR A 96 17.74 15.17 -12.95
C TYR A 96 18.04 15.10 -11.46
N HIS A 97 17.61 14.04 -10.80
CA HIS A 97 18.04 13.74 -9.43
C HIS A 97 18.11 12.23 -9.20
N LEU A 98 19.07 11.81 -8.36
CA LEU A 98 19.28 10.44 -7.92
C LEU A 98 19.28 10.45 -6.40
N ILE A 99 18.44 9.61 -5.79
CA ILE A 99 18.28 9.52 -4.34
C ILE A 99 18.25 8.05 -3.94
N THR A 100 19.07 7.68 -2.95
CA THR A 100 18.91 6.41 -2.24
C THR A 100 17.87 6.58 -1.15
N VAL A 101 16.90 5.67 -1.10
CA VAL A 101 15.76 5.78 -0.21
C VAL A 101 15.81 4.63 0.80
N GLY A 102 15.86 4.97 2.09
CA GLY A 102 16.13 4.01 3.17
C GLY A 102 17.59 3.54 3.25
N ASP A 103 17.94 2.94 4.39
CA ASP A 103 19.28 2.40 4.64
C ASP A 103 19.45 1.03 3.95
N GLY A 104 20.20 1.02 2.84
CA GLY A 104 20.31 -0.14 1.96
C GLY A 104 19.04 -0.44 1.14
N GLY A 105 18.05 0.46 1.15
CA GLY A 105 16.82 0.31 0.38
C GLY A 105 17.01 0.63 -1.11
N SER A 106 15.91 0.79 -1.85
CA SER A 106 15.98 1.10 -3.27
C SER A 106 16.60 2.47 -3.57
N ALA A 107 17.34 2.56 -4.67
CA ALA A 107 17.76 3.83 -5.25
C ALA A 107 16.82 4.22 -6.40
N VAL A 108 16.44 5.49 -6.44
CA VAL A 108 15.52 6.04 -7.44
C VAL A 108 16.19 7.19 -8.18
N ALA A 109 16.23 7.09 -9.51
CA ALA A 109 16.67 8.16 -10.39
C ALA A 109 15.48 8.70 -11.20
N VAL A 110 15.37 10.02 -11.33
CA VAL A 110 14.33 10.66 -12.13
C VAL A 110 14.95 11.70 -13.05
N SER A 111 14.47 11.77 -14.28
CA SER A 111 14.78 12.82 -15.24
C SER A 111 13.52 13.30 -15.94
N THR A 112 13.34 14.60 -16.11
CA THR A 112 12.16 15.16 -16.78
C THR A 112 12.53 16.18 -17.85
N ASP A 113 11.67 16.27 -18.88
CA ASP A 113 11.65 17.36 -19.85
C ASP A 113 10.27 18.01 -19.77
N GLN A 114 10.19 19.15 -19.07
CA GLN A 114 8.94 19.86 -18.84
C GLN A 114 8.40 20.50 -20.12
N ARG A 115 9.26 20.82 -21.10
CA ARG A 115 8.84 21.39 -22.39
C ARG A 115 8.09 20.37 -23.23
N ARG A 116 8.54 19.12 -23.19
CA ARG A 116 7.92 18.00 -23.90
C ARG A 116 6.96 17.20 -23.04
N ARG A 117 6.79 17.61 -21.78
CA ARG A 117 5.89 17.04 -20.77
C ARG A 117 6.03 15.52 -20.64
N PHE A 118 7.27 15.05 -20.54
CA PHE A 118 7.56 13.65 -20.25
C PHE A 118 8.67 13.52 -19.22
N GLY A 119 8.72 12.35 -18.57
CA GLY A 119 9.72 12.00 -17.59
C GLY A 119 10.18 10.55 -17.74
N LYS A 120 11.30 10.26 -17.11
CA LYS A 120 11.87 8.93 -16.95
C LYS A 120 12.17 8.69 -15.49
N GLY A 121 11.93 7.48 -15.03
CA GLY A 121 12.30 7.01 -13.70
C GLY A 121 13.09 5.72 -13.80
N SER A 122 13.96 5.45 -12.84
CA SER A 122 14.62 4.15 -12.67
C SER A 122 14.62 3.79 -11.21
N VAL A 123 14.09 2.61 -10.87
CA VAL A 123 14.09 2.05 -9.52
C VAL A 123 15.06 0.87 -9.52
N MET A 124 16.13 1.00 -8.73
CA MET A 124 17.18 0.01 -8.58
C MET A 124 17.08 -0.59 -7.17
N PRO A 125 16.65 -1.86 -7.03
CA PRO A 125 16.55 -2.52 -5.73
C PRO A 125 17.92 -2.60 -5.04
N GLY A 126 17.98 -2.18 -3.77
CA GLY A 126 19.11 -2.38 -2.87
C GLY A 126 19.04 -3.71 -2.10
N GLU A 127 19.99 -3.94 -1.19
CA GLU A 127 20.03 -5.17 -0.36
C GLU A 127 18.82 -5.31 0.58
N ASN A 128 18.26 -4.20 1.05
CA ASN A 128 17.11 -4.12 1.95
C ASN A 128 15.90 -3.47 1.27
N SER A 129 15.64 -3.80 0.00
CA SER A 129 14.62 -3.16 -0.85
C SER A 129 13.22 -3.78 -0.75
N ASN A 130 12.92 -4.47 0.34
CA ASN A 130 11.62 -5.09 0.58
C ASN A 130 10.83 -4.35 1.65
N LEU A 131 9.50 -4.38 1.53
CA LEU A 131 8.56 -3.87 2.53
C LEU A 131 8.82 -4.51 3.89
N GLU A 132 8.98 -3.66 4.90
CA GLU A 132 9.02 -4.03 6.31
C GLU A 132 7.69 -3.58 6.94
N GLU A 133 6.72 -4.51 7.05
CA GLU A 133 5.37 -4.20 7.51
C GLU A 133 5.32 -3.49 8.88
N GLU A 134 6.25 -3.79 9.78
CA GLU A 134 6.36 -3.09 11.07
C GLU A 134 6.72 -1.61 10.91
N LYS A 135 7.62 -1.28 9.97
CA LYS A 135 7.98 0.11 9.66
C LYS A 135 6.81 0.80 8.97
N ALA A 136 6.22 0.19 7.94
CA ALA A 136 5.07 0.74 7.23
C ALA A 136 3.86 0.97 8.17
N GLY A 137 3.59 0.05 9.10
CA GLY A 137 2.50 0.16 10.08
C GLY A 137 2.68 1.25 11.14
N LYS A 138 3.88 1.87 11.22
CA LYS A 138 4.14 3.09 12.01
C LYS A 138 3.90 4.37 11.21
N LEU A 139 3.92 4.30 9.88
CA LEU A 139 3.79 5.45 8.97
C LEU A 139 2.37 5.62 8.42
N PHE A 140 1.64 4.53 8.23
CA PHE A 140 0.34 4.54 7.56
C PHE A 140 -0.80 4.17 8.51
N CYS A 141 -1.93 4.87 8.37
CA CYS A 141 -3.16 4.43 9.00
C CYS A 141 -3.63 3.09 8.40
N LYS A 142 -4.54 2.39 9.09
CA LYS A 142 -5.04 1.09 8.65
C LYS A 142 -5.53 1.06 7.20
N ASN A 143 -6.24 2.11 6.77
CA ASN A 143 -6.79 2.17 5.41
C ASN A 143 -5.68 2.31 4.35
N CYS A 144 -4.70 3.18 4.57
CA CYS A 144 -3.57 3.35 3.64
C CYS A 144 -2.65 2.13 3.62
N LEU A 145 -2.46 1.47 4.77
CA LEU A 145 -1.70 0.21 4.82
C LEU A 145 -2.44 -0.90 4.08
N SER A 146 -3.76 -1.04 4.25
CA SER A 146 -4.57 -1.98 3.47
C SER A 146 -4.43 -1.71 1.98
N GLN A 147 -4.58 -0.45 1.56
CA GLN A 147 -4.41 -0.06 0.15
C GLN A 147 -3.04 -0.48 -0.41
N LEU A 148 -1.96 -0.29 0.35
CA LEU A 148 -0.62 -0.72 -0.07
C LEU A 148 -0.52 -2.24 -0.25
N LEU A 149 -1.08 -3.02 0.67
CA LEU A 149 -1.05 -4.47 0.58
C LEU A 149 -1.96 -4.98 -0.56
N ASP A 150 -3.10 -4.33 -0.75
CA ASP A 150 -4.10 -4.70 -1.74
C ASP A 150 -3.57 -4.57 -3.18
N ILE A 151 -2.74 -3.56 -3.49
CA ILE A 151 -2.14 -3.43 -4.83
C ILE A 151 -1.15 -4.55 -5.17
N TYR A 152 -0.70 -5.33 -4.16
CA TYR A 152 0.18 -6.48 -4.34
C TYR A 152 -0.49 -7.81 -3.96
N ASN A 153 -1.80 -7.84 -3.69
CA ASN A 153 -2.51 -9.03 -3.19
C ASN A 153 -2.40 -10.27 -4.11
N ASP A 154 -2.38 -10.06 -5.42
CA ASP A 154 -2.32 -11.10 -6.44
C ASP A 154 -0.90 -11.69 -6.58
N ARG A 155 0.08 -11.16 -5.84
CA ARG A 155 1.48 -11.56 -5.92
C ARG A 155 1.68 -12.83 -5.11
N ILE A 156 2.00 -13.93 -5.80
CA ILE A 156 2.20 -15.23 -5.17
C ILE A 156 3.59 -15.25 -4.51
N ALA A 157 3.64 -14.97 -3.21
CA ALA A 157 4.80 -15.19 -2.34
C ALA A 157 6.13 -14.52 -2.76
N GLU A 158 6.09 -13.42 -3.54
CA GLU A 158 7.25 -12.56 -3.77
C GLU A 158 7.29 -11.45 -2.70
N GLU A 159 8.49 -11.11 -2.22
CA GLU A 159 8.70 -9.98 -1.31
C GLU A 159 8.19 -8.69 -1.97
N ILE A 160 7.30 -7.95 -1.28
CA ILE A 160 6.76 -6.67 -1.77
C ILE A 160 7.90 -5.64 -1.78
N PRO A 161 8.11 -4.87 -2.86
CA PRO A 161 9.18 -3.88 -2.89
C PRO A 161 8.94 -2.76 -1.87
N ASP A 162 10.03 -2.20 -1.36
CA ASP A 162 10.01 -1.04 -0.46
C ASP A 162 9.60 0.27 -1.16
N THR A 163 9.50 0.26 -2.50
CA THR A 163 9.23 1.45 -3.32
C THR A 163 8.04 1.19 -4.23
N THR A 164 7.10 2.14 -4.24
CA THR A 164 5.84 2.07 -5.02
C THR A 164 5.58 3.39 -5.74
N MET A 165 4.77 3.35 -6.80
CA MET A 165 4.28 4.53 -7.48
C MET A 165 3.10 5.12 -6.69
N VAL A 166 2.99 6.44 -6.67
CA VAL A 166 1.97 7.17 -5.90
C VAL A 166 1.40 8.33 -6.73
N ASP A 167 0.08 8.45 -6.73
CA ASP A 167 -0.61 9.69 -7.09
C ASP A 167 -0.68 10.58 -5.85
N PHE A 168 0.00 11.73 -5.87
CA PHE A 168 0.06 12.63 -4.72
C PHE A 168 -1.27 13.38 -4.47
N VAL A 169 -2.06 13.59 -5.53
CA VAL A 169 -3.35 14.29 -5.45
C VAL A 169 -4.43 13.34 -4.93
N GLU A 170 -4.56 12.17 -5.56
CA GLU A 170 -5.57 11.18 -5.14
C GLU A 170 -5.15 10.37 -3.91
N ARG A 171 -3.87 10.44 -3.52
CA ARG A 171 -3.28 9.71 -2.39
C ARG A 171 -3.50 8.20 -2.55
N LYS A 172 -3.08 7.68 -3.70
CA LYS A 172 -3.23 6.27 -4.06
C LYS A 172 -1.90 5.64 -4.43
N PHE A 173 -1.68 4.43 -3.92
CA PHE A 173 -0.58 3.57 -4.35
C PHE A 173 -0.89 2.87 -5.66
N TYR A 174 0.15 2.63 -6.46
CA TYR A 174 0.14 1.83 -7.67
C TYR A 174 1.34 0.87 -7.66
N ALA A 175 1.09 -0.40 -7.98
CA ALA A 175 2.11 -1.44 -7.92
C ALA A 175 3.17 -1.23 -9.01
N ILE A 176 4.44 -1.37 -8.63
CA ILE A 176 5.54 -1.51 -9.57
C ILE A 176 5.78 -3.01 -9.72
N ASP A 177 5.07 -3.64 -10.65
CA ASP A 177 5.04 -5.09 -10.79
C ASP A 177 4.88 -5.50 -12.26
N LYS A 178 5.62 -6.53 -12.69
CA LYS A 178 5.64 -7.07 -14.07
C LYS A 178 4.26 -7.45 -14.64
N ARG A 179 3.26 -7.65 -13.78
CA ARG A 179 1.87 -7.93 -14.18
C ARG A 179 1.13 -6.69 -14.68
N TYR A 180 1.61 -5.50 -14.30
CA TYR A 180 1.02 -4.21 -14.62
C TYR A 180 2.11 -3.29 -15.20
N SER A 181 2.33 -3.40 -16.52
CA SER A 181 3.33 -2.58 -17.22
C SER A 181 2.83 -1.17 -17.52
N ASP A 182 1.53 -0.93 -17.54
CA ASP A 182 0.96 0.33 -18.01
C ASP A 182 -0.10 0.86 -17.06
N TYR A 183 -0.07 2.16 -16.81
CA TYR A 183 -1.10 2.85 -16.05
C TYR A 183 -1.54 4.12 -16.77
N LEU A 184 -2.83 4.43 -16.67
CA LEU A 184 -3.34 5.77 -16.88
C LEU A 184 -3.78 6.30 -15.51
N ILE A 185 -2.95 7.15 -14.92
CA ILE A 185 -3.20 7.80 -13.63
C ILE A 185 -3.61 9.24 -13.94
N ARG A 186 -4.91 9.52 -13.89
CA ARG A 186 -5.46 10.82 -14.33
C ARG A 186 -4.93 11.16 -15.74
N ASP A 187 -4.25 12.29 -15.90
CA ASP A 187 -3.66 12.75 -17.16
C ASP A 187 -2.22 12.23 -17.38
N TYR A 188 -1.75 11.25 -16.61
CA TYR A 188 -0.42 10.66 -16.74
C TYR A 188 -0.50 9.25 -17.31
N TYR A 189 0.10 9.04 -18.49
CA TYR A 189 0.34 7.71 -19.01
C TYR A 189 1.73 7.24 -18.57
N LEU A 190 1.79 6.08 -17.93
CA LEU A 190 3.01 5.46 -17.42
C LEU A 190 3.21 4.13 -18.13
N HIS A 191 4.47 3.84 -18.44
CA HIS A 191 4.92 2.55 -18.94
C HIS A 191 6.17 2.10 -18.18
N PHE A 192 6.12 0.91 -17.60
CA PHE A 192 7.21 0.26 -16.89
C PHE A 192 7.85 -0.84 -17.74
N ASP A 193 9.17 -0.80 -17.83
CA ASP A 193 10.00 -1.88 -18.38
C ASP A 193 10.81 -2.54 -17.25
N PHE A 194 10.70 -3.86 -17.14
CA PHE A 194 11.27 -4.63 -16.04
C PHE A 194 12.54 -5.35 -16.51
N LEU A 195 13.67 -4.78 -16.17
CA LEU A 195 14.99 -5.34 -16.47
C LEU A 195 15.46 -6.24 -15.32
N LYS A 196 16.59 -6.93 -15.53
CA LYS A 196 17.13 -7.86 -14.54
C LYS A 196 17.50 -7.20 -13.21
N ASP A 197 18.01 -5.97 -13.25
CA ASP A 197 18.62 -5.27 -12.11
C ASP A 197 17.90 -3.96 -11.73
N ARG A 198 16.86 -3.57 -12.47
CA ARG A 198 16.13 -2.32 -12.27
C ARG A 198 14.77 -2.37 -12.96
N THR A 199 13.89 -1.46 -12.56
CA THR A 199 12.67 -1.14 -13.29
C THR A 199 12.80 0.26 -13.87
N GLU A 200 12.60 0.40 -15.18
CA GLU A 200 12.59 1.69 -15.87
C GLU A 200 11.13 2.15 -16.04
N LEU A 201 10.90 3.44 -15.87
CA LEU A 201 9.62 4.10 -16.08
C LEU A 201 9.78 5.13 -17.20
N LEU A 202 8.84 5.13 -18.13
CA LEU A 202 8.56 6.24 -19.02
C LEU A 202 7.19 6.80 -18.69
N VAL A 203 7.10 8.12 -18.53
CA VAL A 203 5.85 8.80 -18.19
C VAL A 203 5.62 9.99 -19.11
N PHE A 204 4.38 10.13 -19.58
CA PHE A 204 3.92 11.26 -20.38
C PHE A 204 2.74 11.92 -19.71
N TYR A 205 2.70 13.25 -19.73
CA TYR A 205 1.48 13.99 -19.46
C TYR A 205 0.63 14.04 -20.73
N ALA A 206 -0.51 13.36 -20.68
CA ALA A 206 -1.44 13.12 -21.79
C ALA A 206 -2.87 13.52 -21.37
N PRO A 207 -3.19 14.82 -21.31
CA PRO A 207 -4.49 15.29 -20.85
C PRO A 207 -5.60 14.98 -21.87
N GLU A 208 -6.84 14.88 -21.38
CA GLU A 208 -8.00 14.77 -22.26
C GLU A 208 -8.07 15.93 -23.27
N ARG A 209 -8.51 15.63 -24.50
CA ARG A 209 -8.74 16.66 -25.52
C ARG A 209 -9.92 17.53 -25.10
N ARG A 210 -9.69 18.83 -24.98
CA ARG A 210 -10.72 19.85 -24.74
C ARG A 210 -11.10 20.56 -26.03
#